data_AF-A0A0D7BLN2-F1
#
_entry.id   AF-A0A0D7BLN2-F1
#
_cell.length_a   1.000
_cell.length_b   1.000
_cell.length_c   1.000
_cell.angle_alpha   90.00
_cell.angle_beta   90.00
_cell.angle_gamma   90.00
#
_symmetry.space_group_name_H-M   'P 1'
#
loop_
_entity.id
_entity.type
_entity.pdbx_description
1 polymer ?
#
loop_
_entity_poly.entity_id
_entity_poly.type
_entity_poly.pdbx_seq_one_letter_code
_entity_poly.pdbx_strand_id
1 'polypeptide(L)'
;MNATAQVAASTVQSALPSLDATVGAAFLGLIFSAILFGVNLLQVYIYYREYPNDWKLYRFSVLGLWTLDAFHLSLTIHAVYYYLINEFGQFLSLQTVVWSFKVQIAINIVIIVAVQMLYTVRIWKLGKHFYKALPWVVMVFVAAGAAVGIAVSYKTANISTFAELDGMAWAVDTSFAVATFIDLVIALTMCYYLQLTRSSTEFSGTNTKIGVLIRFVLVSGLATSACSMACLICYLAMPTNLIFIGIEFLLTKLYVVSFLSMLNARKRISGNGSRGAETTSSNHHTTSHSNNQRVLRITTVNAVSENGQGKQSFIPLTEMGTPSAEEGKWRHPDAERGLGGYMA
;
A
#
# COMPACT_ATOMS: atom_id res chain seq x y z
N MET A 1 1.17 52.52 1.61
CA MET A 1 2.00 51.30 1.84
C MET A 1 3.16 51.38 0.86
N ASN A 2 4.37 51.67 1.34
CA ASN A 2 5.49 52.08 0.47
C ASN A 2 6.08 50.89 -0.29
N ALA A 3 6.48 51.14 -1.55
CA ALA A 3 7.12 50.16 -2.43
C ALA A 3 8.36 49.50 -1.79
N THR A 4 9.09 50.21 -0.93
CA THR A 4 10.20 49.67 -0.13
C THR A 4 9.78 48.59 0.87
N ALA A 5 8.57 48.66 1.45
CA ALA A 5 8.04 47.61 2.31
C ALA A 5 7.59 46.39 1.50
N GLN A 6 7.07 46.58 0.28
CA GLN A 6 6.77 45.48 -0.64
C GLN A 6 8.04 44.81 -1.18
N VAL A 7 9.10 45.57 -1.46
CA VAL A 7 10.41 45.02 -1.88
C VAL A 7 11.09 44.31 -0.72
N ALA A 8 11.02 44.84 0.50
CA ALA A 8 11.53 44.15 1.68
C ALA A 8 10.74 42.85 1.96
N ALA A 9 9.40 42.89 1.83
CA ALA A 9 8.56 41.71 1.97
C ALA A 9 8.82 40.66 0.89
N SER A 10 9.02 41.06 -0.37
CA SER A 10 9.34 40.13 -1.47
C SER A 10 10.76 39.57 -1.36
N THR A 11 11.72 40.34 -0.85
CA THR A 11 13.09 39.89 -0.59
C THR A 11 13.15 38.91 0.60
N VAL A 12 12.32 39.11 1.62
CA VAL A 12 12.14 38.18 2.74
C VAL A 12 11.43 36.90 2.29
N GLN A 13 10.42 37.01 1.41
CA GLN A 13 9.73 35.84 0.82
C GLN A 13 10.67 34.98 -0.03
N SER A 14 11.66 35.59 -0.71
CA SER A 14 12.67 34.87 -1.51
C SER A 14 13.79 34.21 -0.69
N ALA A 15 13.94 34.58 0.59
CA ALA A 15 14.97 34.05 1.49
C ALA A 15 14.44 32.95 2.43
N LEU A 16 13.12 32.79 2.53
CA LEU A 16 12.48 31.73 3.31
C LEU A 16 12.29 30.49 2.42
N PRO A 17 12.66 29.28 2.87
CA PRO A 17 12.34 28.06 2.13
C PRO A 17 10.83 28.01 1.88
N SER A 18 10.43 27.73 0.65
CA SER A 18 9.02 27.77 0.25
C SER A 18 8.22 26.79 1.12
N LEU A 19 7.29 27.34 1.92
CA LEU A 19 6.47 26.58 2.87
C LEU A 19 5.63 25.50 2.16
N ASP A 20 5.20 25.78 0.93
CA ASP A 20 4.47 24.85 0.08
C ASP A 20 5.29 23.60 -0.31
N ALA A 21 6.53 23.80 -0.77
CA ALA A 21 7.41 22.70 -1.17
C ALA A 21 7.95 21.86 0.00
N THR A 22 7.83 22.36 1.23
CA THR A 22 8.33 21.67 2.43
C THR A 22 7.18 21.04 3.21
N VAL A 23 6.38 21.88 3.86
CA VAL A 23 5.30 21.47 4.74
C VAL A 23 4.08 20.98 3.94
N GLY A 24 3.78 21.64 2.81
CA GLY A 24 2.71 21.21 1.90
C GLY A 24 2.95 19.82 1.31
N ALA A 25 4.18 19.54 0.86
CA ALA A 25 4.56 18.23 0.34
C ALA A 25 4.45 17.12 1.41
N ALA A 26 4.89 17.38 2.65
CA ALA A 26 4.76 16.44 3.76
C ALA A 26 3.28 16.17 4.12
N PHE A 27 2.43 17.20 4.07
CA PHE A 27 0.99 17.05 4.30
C PHE A 27 0.30 16.22 3.20
N LEU A 28 0.61 16.47 1.92
CA LEU A 28 0.12 15.63 0.82
C LEU A 28 0.61 14.18 0.98
N GLY A 29 1.89 14.00 1.33
CA GLY A 29 2.46 12.69 1.65
C GLY A 29 1.68 11.98 2.76
N LEU A 30 1.30 12.68 3.83
CA LEU A 30 0.46 12.13 4.90
C LEU A 30 -0.91 11.69 4.40
N ILE A 31 -1.61 12.50 3.58
CA ILE A 31 -2.92 12.15 3.03
C ILE A 31 -2.84 10.86 2.22
N PHE A 32 -1.91 10.79 1.27
CA PHE A 32 -1.73 9.61 0.44
C PHE A 32 -1.28 8.40 1.28
N SER A 33 -0.46 8.60 2.32
CA SER A 33 -0.05 7.56 3.25
C SER A 33 -1.24 7.00 4.06
N ALA A 34 -2.18 7.85 4.47
CA ALA A 34 -3.41 7.45 5.13
C ALA A 34 -4.34 6.64 4.20
N ILE A 35 -4.43 7.02 2.92
CA ILE A 35 -5.17 6.26 1.90
C ILE A 35 -4.56 4.86 1.74
N LEU A 36 -3.23 4.76 1.60
CA LEU A 36 -2.54 3.47 1.48
C LEU A 36 -2.66 2.63 2.75
N PHE A 37 -2.68 3.24 3.94
CA PHE A 37 -3.00 2.55 5.18
C PHE A 37 -4.40 1.91 5.15
N GLY A 38 -5.39 2.61 4.59
CA GLY A 38 -6.72 2.05 4.33
C GLY A 38 -6.69 0.82 3.40
N VAL A 39 -5.87 0.87 2.35
CA VAL A 39 -5.63 -0.29 1.47
C VAL A 39 -4.99 -1.44 2.24
N ASN A 40 -3.97 -1.17 3.07
CA ASN A 40 -3.32 -2.18 3.90
C ASN A 40 -4.31 -2.84 4.86
N LEU A 41 -5.18 -2.06 5.51
CA LEU A 41 -6.23 -2.57 6.40
C LEU A 41 -7.18 -3.52 5.66
N LEU A 42 -7.62 -3.15 4.45
CA LEU A 42 -8.45 -4.03 3.62
C LEU A 42 -7.72 -5.34 3.27
N GLN A 43 -6.42 -5.26 2.97
CA GLN A 43 -5.63 -6.46 2.65
C GLN A 43 -5.42 -7.37 3.87
N VAL A 44 -5.23 -6.81 5.06
CA VAL A 44 -5.19 -7.56 6.32
C VAL A 44 -6.52 -8.28 6.55
N TYR A 45 -7.65 -7.57 6.38
CA TYR A 45 -8.98 -8.15 6.51
C TYR A 45 -9.20 -9.33 5.55
N ILE A 46 -8.88 -9.15 4.27
CA ILE A 46 -8.97 -10.20 3.25
C ILE A 46 -8.09 -11.40 3.65
N TYR A 47 -6.87 -11.17 4.11
CA TYR A 47 -5.95 -12.23 4.53
C TYR A 47 -6.55 -13.11 5.63
N TYR A 48 -7.03 -12.50 6.72
CA TYR A 48 -7.58 -13.26 7.84
C TYR A 48 -8.87 -14.00 7.50
N ARG A 49 -9.69 -13.44 6.60
CA ARG A 49 -10.90 -14.09 6.11
C ARG A 49 -10.59 -15.27 5.18
N GLU A 50 -9.59 -15.12 4.30
CA GLU A 50 -9.33 -16.10 3.25
C GLU A 50 -8.42 -17.26 3.68
N TYR A 51 -7.54 -17.04 4.67
CA TYR A 51 -6.50 -17.98 5.09
C TYR A 51 -6.53 -18.27 6.62
N PRO A 52 -7.62 -18.84 7.17
CA PRO A 52 -7.75 -19.08 8.61
C PRO A 52 -6.68 -20.02 9.19
N ASN A 53 -6.16 -20.94 8.37
CA ASN A 53 -5.19 -21.98 8.74
C ASN A 53 -3.82 -21.79 8.06
N ASP A 54 -3.45 -20.56 7.68
CA ASP A 54 -2.11 -20.31 7.13
C ASP A 54 -1.00 -20.54 8.15
N TRP A 55 0.23 -20.65 7.67
CA TRP A 55 1.40 -20.79 8.52
C TRP A 55 1.50 -19.65 9.54
N LYS A 56 1.67 -20.02 10.82
CA LYS A 56 1.70 -19.09 11.96
C LYS A 56 2.64 -17.89 11.74
N LEU A 57 3.79 -18.09 11.09
CA LEU A 57 4.72 -17.00 10.77
C LEU A 57 4.02 -15.89 9.97
N TYR A 58 3.37 -16.23 8.84
CA TYR A 58 2.69 -15.23 8.01
C TYR A 58 1.54 -14.56 8.76
N ARG A 59 0.80 -15.31 9.57
CA ARG A 59 -0.29 -14.75 10.37
C ARG A 59 0.20 -13.69 11.35
N PHE A 60 1.23 -14.00 12.14
CA PHE A 60 1.82 -13.04 13.06
C PHE A 60 2.50 -11.89 12.34
N SER A 61 3.16 -12.14 11.21
CA SER A 61 3.79 -11.09 10.40
C SER A 61 2.78 -10.11 9.81
N VAL A 62 1.61 -10.58 9.35
CA VAL A 62 0.55 -9.70 8.84
C VAL A 62 0.03 -8.78 9.94
N LEU A 63 -0.21 -9.31 11.14
CA LEU A 63 -0.62 -8.49 12.28
C LEU A 63 0.48 -7.49 12.68
N GLY A 64 1.72 -7.97 12.81
CA GLY A 64 2.87 -7.17 13.21
C GLY A 64 3.14 -6.02 12.23
N LEU A 65 3.15 -6.30 10.93
CA LEU A 65 3.31 -5.28 9.90
C LEU A 65 2.20 -4.25 9.94
N TRP A 66 0.94 -4.66 10.11
CA TRP A 66 -0.17 -3.71 10.27
C TRP A 66 -0.02 -2.84 11.52
N THR A 67 0.37 -3.41 12.66
CA THR A 67 0.59 -2.63 13.88
C THR A 67 1.73 -1.63 13.73
N LEU A 68 2.84 -2.04 13.11
CA LEU A 68 3.96 -1.15 12.81
C LEU A 68 3.55 -0.05 11.83
N ASP A 69 2.75 -0.40 10.82
CA ASP A 69 2.24 0.52 9.80
C ASP A 69 1.30 1.59 10.40
N ALA A 70 0.44 1.19 11.34
CA ALA A 70 -0.43 2.08 12.09
C ALA A 70 0.36 3.00 13.03
N PHE A 71 1.36 2.46 13.71
CA PHE A 71 2.23 3.25 14.59
C PHE A 71 3.05 4.26 13.80
N HIS A 72 3.62 3.85 12.66
CA HIS A 72 4.29 4.74 11.73
C HIS A 72 3.37 5.86 11.26
N LEU A 73 2.13 5.55 10.85
CA LEU A 73 1.18 6.58 10.43
C LEU A 73 0.85 7.56 11.56
N SER A 74 0.69 7.06 12.79
CA SER A 74 0.42 7.89 13.97
C SER A 74 1.56 8.87 14.25
N LEU A 75 2.82 8.42 14.14
CA LEU A 75 3.99 9.28 14.27
C LEU A 75 4.08 10.32 13.15
N THR A 76 3.76 9.93 11.90
CA THR A 76 3.68 10.86 10.77
C THR A 76 2.60 11.93 10.98
N ILE A 77 1.40 11.54 11.45
CA ILE A 77 0.32 12.49 11.77
C ILE A 77 0.79 13.48 12.84
N HIS A 78 1.41 12.99 13.92
CA HIS A 78 1.91 13.86 14.98
C HIS A 78 2.98 14.82 14.46
N ALA A 79 3.95 14.34 13.68
CA ALA A 79 5.01 15.18 13.12
C ALA A 79 4.44 16.29 12.22
N VAL A 80 3.55 15.94 11.28
CA VAL A 80 2.91 16.91 10.39
C VAL A 80 2.03 17.88 11.18
N TYR A 81 1.23 17.40 12.13
CA TYR A 81 0.40 18.27 12.98
C TYR A 81 1.23 19.26 13.80
N TYR A 82 2.37 18.83 14.34
CA TYR A 82 3.28 19.70 15.08
C TYR A 82 3.76 20.88 14.22
N TYR A 83 4.23 20.61 13.00
CA TYR A 83 4.71 21.67 12.09
C TYR A 83 3.61 22.53 11.48
N LEU A 84 2.40 21.97 11.21
CA LEU A 84 1.30 22.74 10.60
C LEU A 84 0.51 23.55 11.62
N ILE A 85 0.29 23.03 12.82
CA ILE A 85 -0.70 23.57 13.76
C ILE A 85 -0.02 24.17 14.98
N ASN A 86 0.79 23.38 15.70
CA ASN A 86 1.39 23.85 16.95
C ASN A 86 2.40 24.98 16.73
N GLU A 87 3.25 24.82 15.71
CA GLU A 87 4.32 25.76 15.36
C GLU A 87 3.97 26.63 14.15
N PHE A 88 2.68 26.86 13.91
CA PHE A 88 2.22 27.65 12.76
C PHE A 88 2.85 29.05 12.75
N GLY A 89 3.47 29.41 11.63
CA GLY A 89 4.13 30.71 11.46
C GLY A 89 5.52 30.83 12.12
N GLN A 90 6.02 29.78 12.78
CA GLN A 90 7.36 29.74 13.38
C GLN A 90 8.36 29.01 12.48
N PHE A 91 9.04 29.76 11.61
CA PHE A 91 10.02 29.21 10.65
C PHE A 91 11.26 28.57 11.31
N LEU A 92 11.58 28.92 12.55
CA LEU A 92 12.67 28.30 13.31
C LEU A 92 12.37 26.84 13.66
N SER A 93 11.11 26.52 13.96
CA SER A 93 10.68 25.16 14.31
C SER A 93 10.86 24.21 13.13
N LEU A 94 10.70 24.69 11.88
CA LEU A 94 10.99 23.93 10.66
C LEU A 94 12.47 23.53 10.50
N GLN A 95 13.40 24.19 11.20
CA GLN A 95 14.81 23.81 11.17
C GLN A 95 15.13 22.70 12.16
N THR A 96 14.25 22.43 13.12
CA THR A 96 14.45 21.42 14.17
C THR A 96 13.72 20.13 13.86
N VAL A 97 14.35 19.00 14.15
CA VAL A 97 13.76 17.68 13.92
C VAL A 97 12.95 17.23 15.13
N VAL A 98 11.62 17.16 14.97
CA VAL A 98 10.71 16.70 16.03
C VAL A 98 10.98 15.24 16.39
N TRP A 99 10.84 14.89 17.67
CA TRP A 99 11.14 13.54 18.16
C TRP A 99 10.36 12.45 17.42
N SER A 100 9.10 12.70 17.05
CA SER A 100 8.25 11.73 16.35
C SER A 100 8.78 11.39 14.97
N PHE A 101 9.45 12.32 14.30
CA PHE A 101 10.09 12.10 13.02
C PHE A 101 11.27 11.13 13.16
N LYS A 102 12.10 11.31 14.20
CA LYS A 102 13.22 10.40 14.49
C LYS A 102 12.74 8.98 14.76
N VAL A 103 11.70 8.83 15.58
CA VAL A 103 11.10 7.52 15.89
C VAL A 103 10.45 6.93 14.63
N GLN A 104 9.78 7.75 13.81
CA GLN A 104 9.17 7.30 12.57
C GLN A 104 10.20 6.70 11.60
N ILE A 105 11.37 7.32 11.43
CA ILE A 105 12.46 6.78 10.61
C ILE A 105 12.93 5.42 11.15
N ALA A 106 13.09 5.28 12.46
CA ALA A 106 13.47 4.00 13.07
C ALA A 106 12.42 2.90 12.78
N ILE A 107 11.13 3.23 12.91
CA ILE A 107 10.04 2.30 12.60
C ILE A 107 9.99 1.98 11.10
N ASN A 108 10.25 2.95 10.21
CA ASN A 108 10.35 2.72 8.78
C ASN A 108 11.39 1.64 8.46
N ILE A 109 12.61 1.77 9.01
CA ILE A 109 13.69 0.79 8.81
C ILE A 109 13.27 -0.59 9.31
N VAL A 110 12.61 -0.67 10.48
CA VAL A 110 12.10 -1.95 11.01
C VAL A 110 11.07 -2.57 10.06
N ILE A 111 10.16 -1.78 9.49
CA ILE A 111 9.16 -2.25 8.51
C ILE A 111 9.85 -2.78 7.25
N ILE A 112 10.78 -2.03 6.67
CA ILE A 112 11.50 -2.41 5.44
C ILE A 112 12.25 -3.72 5.66
N VAL A 113 13.05 -3.81 6.73
CA VAL A 113 13.82 -5.02 7.06
C VAL A 113 12.90 -6.20 7.33
N ALA A 114 11.79 -6.01 8.06
CA ALA A 114 10.82 -7.07 8.30
C ALA A 114 10.22 -7.60 6.98
N VAL A 115 9.83 -6.70 6.07
CA VAL A 115 9.29 -7.08 4.75
C VAL A 115 10.33 -7.82 3.91
N GLN A 116 11.56 -7.32 3.81
CA GLN A 116 12.66 -7.96 3.07
C GLN A 116 13.02 -9.34 3.65
N MET A 117 12.99 -9.50 4.98
CA MET A 117 13.17 -10.80 5.64
C MET A 117 12.04 -11.77 5.28
N LEU A 118 10.79 -11.31 5.24
CA LEU A 118 9.65 -12.17 4.87
C LEU A 118 9.69 -12.58 3.39
N TYR A 119 10.15 -11.71 2.50
CA TYR A 119 10.46 -12.06 1.12
C TYR A 119 11.57 -13.12 1.05
N THR A 120 12.63 -12.97 1.83
CA THR A 120 13.75 -13.92 1.89
C THR A 120 13.29 -15.30 2.39
N VAL A 121 12.45 -15.36 3.43
CA VAL A 121 11.84 -16.61 3.91
C VAL A 121 11.01 -17.28 2.81
N ARG A 122 10.28 -16.48 2.01
CA ARG A 122 9.49 -17.00 0.90
C ARG A 122 10.39 -17.56 -0.22
N ILE A 123 11.47 -16.86 -0.57
CA ILE A 123 12.50 -17.31 -1.51
C ILE A 123 13.11 -18.63 -1.03
N TRP A 124 13.46 -18.73 0.25
CA TRP A 124 14.02 -19.95 0.84
C TRP A 124 13.09 -21.15 0.70
N LYS A 125 11.80 -20.95 0.99
CA LYS A 125 10.79 -22.01 0.86
C LYS A 125 10.63 -22.48 -0.59
N LEU A 126 10.67 -21.55 -1.55
CA LEU A 126 10.55 -21.86 -2.97
C LEU A 126 11.83 -22.52 -3.51
N GLY A 127 13.00 -22.05 -3.05
CA GLY A 127 14.32 -22.54 -3.43
C GLY A 127 14.71 -23.89 -2.82
N LYS A 128 13.95 -24.44 -1.87
CA LYS A 128 14.22 -25.76 -1.25
C LYS A 128 14.32 -26.90 -2.28
N HIS A 129 13.66 -26.75 -3.43
CA HIS A 129 13.68 -27.71 -4.54
C HIS A 129 14.83 -27.49 -5.54
N PHE A 130 15.56 -26.37 -5.44
CA PHE A 130 16.54 -25.92 -6.43
C PHE A 130 17.85 -25.47 -5.75
N TYR A 131 18.72 -24.75 -6.48
CA TYR A 131 20.03 -24.31 -5.99
C TYR A 131 19.94 -23.56 -4.65
N LYS A 132 20.57 -24.09 -3.60
CA LYS A 132 20.48 -23.59 -2.20
C LYS A 132 21.36 -22.37 -1.90
N ALA A 133 22.26 -21.97 -2.80
CA ALA A 133 23.21 -20.87 -2.56
C ALA A 133 22.56 -19.48 -2.67
N LEU A 134 21.58 -19.30 -3.55
CA LEU A 134 21.03 -18.00 -3.89
C LEU A 134 20.20 -17.35 -2.75
N PRO A 135 19.40 -18.08 -1.94
CA PRO A 135 18.70 -17.50 -0.79
C PRO A 135 19.65 -17.02 0.31
N TRP A 136 20.81 -17.67 0.47
CA TRP A 136 21.87 -17.21 1.38
C TRP A 136 22.46 -15.89 0.92
N VAL A 137 22.72 -15.74 -0.39
CA VAL A 137 23.20 -14.48 -0.96
C VAL A 137 22.21 -13.34 -0.70
N VAL A 138 20.91 -13.56 -0.93
CA VAL A 138 19.87 -12.56 -0.62
C VAL A 138 19.86 -12.22 0.86
N MET A 139 19.98 -13.21 1.75
CA MET A 139 20.02 -12.99 3.20
C MET A 139 21.21 -12.12 3.63
N VAL A 140 22.39 -12.31 3.02
CA VAL A 140 23.57 -11.46 3.28
C VAL A 140 23.30 -10.02 2.86
N PHE A 141 22.68 -9.78 1.70
CA PHE A 141 22.33 -8.43 1.27
C PHE A 141 21.30 -7.78 2.18
N VAL A 142 20.27 -8.50 2.63
CA VAL A 142 19.28 -7.99 3.60
C VAL A 142 19.94 -7.67 4.94
N ALA A 143 20.86 -8.50 5.42
CA ALA A 143 21.62 -8.23 6.65
C ALA A 143 22.51 -6.99 6.53
N ALA A 144 23.20 -6.83 5.40
CA ALA A 144 23.99 -5.63 5.11
C ALA A 144 23.12 -4.38 5.05
N GLY A 145 21.95 -4.45 4.38
CA GLY A 145 20.98 -3.36 4.34
C GLY A 145 20.44 -2.99 5.72
N ALA A 146 20.15 -3.98 6.56
CA ALA A 146 19.74 -3.75 7.94
C ALA A 146 20.83 -3.03 8.75
N ALA A 147 22.10 -3.42 8.57
CA ALA A 147 23.22 -2.75 9.24
C ALA A 147 23.36 -1.28 8.80
N VAL A 148 23.22 -1.00 7.49
CA VAL A 148 23.20 0.38 6.95
C VAL A 148 22.02 1.16 7.56
N GLY A 149 20.81 0.58 7.56
CA GLY A 149 19.63 1.21 8.15
C GLY A 149 19.81 1.54 9.63
N ILE A 150 20.32 0.59 10.43
CA ILE A 150 20.61 0.81 11.86
C ILE A 150 21.62 1.96 12.04
N ALA A 151 22.69 1.99 11.25
CA ALA A 151 23.69 3.05 11.31
C ALA A 151 23.08 4.43 10.99
N VAL A 152 22.21 4.51 9.99
CA VAL A 152 21.49 5.75 9.65
C VAL A 152 20.51 6.14 10.75
N SER A 153 19.73 5.20 11.29
CA SER A 153 18.81 5.48 12.40
C SER A 153 19.54 6.03 13.62
N TYR A 154 20.69 5.44 13.99
CA TYR A 154 21.52 5.92 15.10
C TYR A 154 22.03 7.34 14.86
N LYS A 155 22.49 7.63 13.65
CA LYS A 155 22.94 8.97 13.27
C LYS A 155 21.79 9.98 13.32
N THR A 156 20.64 9.65 12.74
CA THR A 156 19.45 10.52 12.74
C THR A 156 18.89 10.78 14.14
N ALA A 157 19.01 9.82 15.07
CA ALA A 157 18.60 10.02 16.45
C ALA A 157 19.36 11.17 17.13
N ASN A 158 20.65 11.35 16.80
CA ASN A 158 21.55 12.34 17.39
C ASN A 158 21.47 13.73 16.74
N ILE A 159 20.77 13.88 15.61
CA ILE A 159 20.62 15.16 14.92
C ILE A 159 19.61 16.05 15.63
N SER A 160 19.92 17.33 15.81
CA SER A 160 18.97 18.34 16.27
C SER A 160 18.27 19.10 15.13
N THR A 161 18.98 19.34 14.03
CA THR A 161 18.52 20.24 12.95
C THR A 161 18.55 19.59 11.57
N PHE A 162 17.66 20.01 10.67
CA PHE A 162 17.68 19.51 9.28
C PHE A 162 18.96 19.89 8.52
N ALA A 163 19.66 20.96 8.91
CA ALA A 163 20.96 21.33 8.32
C ALA A 163 22.07 20.30 8.63
N GLU A 164 22.03 19.66 9.80
CA GLU A 164 22.94 18.54 10.12
C GLU A 164 22.62 17.29 9.29
N LEU A 165 21.39 17.16 8.79
CA LEU A 165 20.99 16.09 7.87
C LEU A 165 21.74 16.18 6.54
N ASP A 166 21.98 17.40 6.02
CA ASP A 166 22.77 17.63 4.80
C ASP A 166 24.23 17.18 4.98
N GLY A 167 24.78 17.34 6.18
CA GLY A 167 26.10 16.79 6.54
C GLY A 167 26.16 15.25 6.47
N MET A 168 25.00 14.59 6.37
CA MET A 168 24.85 13.14 6.24
C MET A 168 24.15 12.71 4.97
N ALA A 169 24.15 13.57 3.94
CA ALA A 169 23.59 13.26 2.62
C ALA A 169 24.10 11.91 2.07
N TRP A 170 25.40 11.65 2.19
CA TRP A 170 25.99 10.38 1.78
C TRP A 170 25.36 9.16 2.45
N ALA A 171 24.91 9.27 3.71
CA ALA A 171 24.32 8.18 4.46
C ALA A 171 22.87 7.93 4.02
N VAL A 172 22.12 9.01 3.76
CA VAL A 172 20.76 8.97 3.20
C VAL A 172 20.79 8.38 1.79
N ASP A 173 21.69 8.88 0.94
CA ASP A 173 21.92 8.38 -0.43
C ASP A 173 22.27 6.90 -0.45
N THR A 174 23.23 6.50 0.39
CA THR A 174 23.64 5.09 0.51
C THR A 174 22.47 4.22 0.95
N SER A 175 21.61 4.72 1.85
CA SER A 175 20.44 3.96 2.32
C SER A 175 19.42 3.73 1.22
N PHE A 176 19.06 4.75 0.45
CA PHE A 176 18.14 4.61 -0.67
C PHE A 176 18.72 3.75 -1.81
N ALA A 177 20.01 3.90 -2.10
CA ALA A 177 20.71 3.08 -3.10
C ALA A 177 20.74 1.59 -2.70
N VAL A 178 21.09 1.31 -1.45
CA VAL A 178 21.11 -0.06 -0.90
C VAL A 178 19.70 -0.66 -0.86
N ALA A 179 18.69 0.11 -0.42
CA ALA A 179 17.30 -0.34 -0.42
C ALA A 179 16.82 -0.70 -1.84
N THR A 180 17.07 0.18 -2.81
CA THR A 180 16.71 -0.04 -4.22
C THR A 180 17.41 -1.29 -4.77
N PHE A 181 18.71 -1.45 -4.47
CA PHE A 181 19.46 -2.62 -4.90
C PHE A 181 18.92 -3.92 -4.31
N ILE A 182 18.64 -3.95 -3.00
CA ILE A 182 18.07 -5.13 -2.33
C ILE A 182 16.70 -5.48 -2.91
N ASP A 183 15.85 -4.50 -3.16
CA ASP A 183 14.53 -4.71 -3.74
C ASP A 183 14.60 -5.33 -5.14
N LEU A 184 15.52 -4.85 -5.99
CA LEU A 184 15.77 -5.44 -7.30
C LEU A 184 16.30 -6.87 -7.19
N VAL A 185 17.26 -7.12 -6.30
CA VAL A 185 17.81 -8.47 -6.07
C VAL A 185 16.72 -9.43 -5.60
N ILE A 186 15.87 -9.01 -4.65
CA ILE A 186 14.74 -9.80 -4.16
C ILE A 186 13.73 -10.06 -5.28
N ALA A 187 13.34 -9.03 -6.04
CA ALA A 187 12.36 -9.15 -7.11
C ALA A 187 12.85 -10.08 -8.24
N LEU A 188 14.09 -9.92 -8.68
CA LEU A 188 14.71 -10.76 -9.71
C LEU A 188 14.87 -12.20 -9.24
N THR A 189 15.35 -12.40 -8.01
CA THR A 189 15.49 -13.74 -7.40
C THR A 189 14.14 -14.44 -7.30
N MET A 190 13.13 -13.75 -6.77
CA MET A 190 11.80 -14.30 -6.61
C MET A 190 11.18 -14.64 -7.96
N CYS A 191 11.38 -13.79 -8.98
CA CYS A 191 10.97 -14.04 -10.34
C CYS A 191 11.65 -15.29 -10.92
N TYR A 192 12.96 -15.42 -10.76
CA TYR A 192 13.75 -16.58 -11.22
C TYR A 192 13.22 -17.89 -10.62
N TYR A 193 13.08 -17.96 -9.28
CA TYR A 193 12.59 -19.19 -8.63
C TYR A 193 11.14 -19.52 -9.00
N LEU A 194 10.30 -18.50 -9.18
CA LEU A 194 8.93 -18.72 -9.63
C LEU A 194 8.92 -19.26 -11.06
N GLN A 195 9.70 -18.69 -11.99
CA GLN A 195 9.80 -19.19 -13.36
C GLN A 195 10.34 -20.63 -13.40
N LEU A 196 11.33 -20.94 -12.57
CA LEU A 196 11.88 -22.29 -12.46
C LEU A 196 10.87 -23.31 -11.91
N THR A 197 10.07 -22.88 -10.93
CA THR A 197 8.96 -23.70 -10.41
C THR A 197 7.91 -23.93 -11.50
N ARG A 198 7.62 -22.92 -12.32
CA ARG A 198 6.71 -23.04 -13.47
C ARG A 198 7.24 -24.01 -14.53
N SER A 199 8.51 -23.91 -14.92
CA SER A 199 9.09 -24.81 -15.93
C SER A 199 9.18 -26.25 -15.46
N SER A 200 9.28 -26.48 -14.15
CA SER A 200 9.38 -27.81 -13.54
C SER A 200 8.03 -28.46 -13.22
N THR A 201 6.90 -27.74 -13.34
CA THR A 201 5.58 -28.27 -12.99
C THR A 201 4.77 -28.61 -14.25
N GLU A 202 4.50 -29.90 -14.47
CA GLU A 202 3.74 -30.41 -15.64
C GLU A 202 2.23 -30.06 -15.61
N PHE A 203 1.71 -29.56 -14.48
CA PHE A 203 0.31 -29.19 -14.33
C PHE A 203 0.00 -27.76 -14.84
N SER A 204 -0.73 -27.69 -15.96
CA SER A 204 -1.23 -26.45 -16.59
C SER A 204 -1.91 -25.47 -15.63
N GLY A 205 -2.64 -25.99 -14.63
CA GLY A 205 -3.30 -25.19 -13.59
C GLY A 205 -2.33 -24.42 -12.68
N THR A 206 -1.19 -25.03 -12.32
CA THR A 206 -0.16 -24.43 -11.45
C THR A 206 0.64 -23.35 -12.19
N ASN A 207 0.79 -23.49 -13.51
CA ASN A 207 1.52 -22.53 -14.35
C ASN A 207 0.84 -21.17 -14.45
N THR A 208 -0.50 -21.14 -14.47
CA THR A 208 -1.28 -19.89 -14.40
C THR A 208 -1.16 -19.21 -13.03
N LYS A 209 -1.12 -20.01 -11.95
CA LYS A 209 -0.96 -19.52 -10.57
C LYS A 209 0.37 -18.78 -10.37
N ILE A 210 1.44 -19.42 -10.84
CA ILE A 210 2.78 -18.89 -10.72
C ILE A 210 2.94 -17.62 -11.57
N GLY A 211 2.36 -17.58 -12.78
CA GLY A 211 2.42 -16.40 -13.66
C GLY A 211 1.79 -15.13 -13.08
N VAL A 212 0.64 -15.23 -12.41
CA VAL A 212 -0.01 -14.08 -11.75
C VAL A 212 0.83 -13.58 -10.57
N LEU A 213 1.39 -14.50 -9.79
CA LEU A 213 2.26 -14.15 -8.67
C LEU A 213 3.57 -13.49 -9.13
N ILE A 214 4.17 -13.94 -10.24
CA ILE A 214 5.33 -13.31 -10.87
C ILE A 214 5.01 -11.86 -11.24
N ARG A 215 3.88 -11.63 -11.94
CA ARG A 215 3.47 -10.27 -12.34
C ARG A 215 3.25 -9.39 -11.11
N PHE A 216 2.63 -9.92 -10.06
CA PHE A 216 2.40 -9.17 -8.85
C PHE A 216 3.71 -8.78 -8.15
N VAL A 217 4.62 -9.75 -7.95
CA VAL A 217 5.94 -9.51 -7.34
C VAL A 217 6.76 -8.50 -8.15
N LEU A 218 6.80 -8.65 -9.48
CA LEU A 218 7.51 -7.72 -10.35
C LEU A 218 6.93 -6.31 -10.28
N VAL A 219 5.61 -6.16 -10.42
CA VAL A 219 4.97 -4.84 -10.34
C VAL A 219 5.22 -4.21 -8.97
N SER A 220 5.15 -5.00 -7.90
CA SER A 220 5.34 -4.51 -6.54
C SER A 220 6.80 -4.13 -6.22
N GLY A 221 7.78 -4.95 -6.63
CA GLY A 221 9.20 -4.66 -6.40
C GLY A 221 9.75 -3.58 -7.33
N LEU A 222 9.24 -3.48 -8.56
CA LEU A 222 9.53 -2.34 -9.44
C LEU A 222 8.89 -1.06 -8.90
N ALA A 223 7.70 -1.11 -8.30
CA ALA A 223 7.06 0.05 -7.71
C ALA A 223 7.83 0.56 -6.47
N THR A 224 8.28 -0.32 -5.57
CA THR A 224 9.10 0.11 -4.41
C THR A 224 10.48 0.63 -4.85
N SER A 225 11.10 -0.01 -5.85
CA SER A 225 12.36 0.44 -6.43
C SER A 225 12.22 1.81 -7.12
N ALA A 226 11.18 2.01 -7.93
CA ALA A 226 10.91 3.27 -8.60
C ALA A 226 10.61 4.39 -7.61
N CYS A 227 9.87 4.09 -6.54
CA CYS A 227 9.59 5.05 -5.48
C CYS A 227 10.86 5.41 -4.70
N SER A 228 11.71 4.44 -4.37
CA SER A 228 13.02 4.67 -3.73
C SER A 228 13.95 5.51 -4.62
N MET A 229 13.97 5.22 -5.92
CA MET A 229 14.71 6.01 -6.91
C MET A 229 14.16 7.44 -7.02
N ALA A 230 12.84 7.61 -6.98
CA ALA A 230 12.22 8.93 -6.96
C ALA A 230 12.60 9.72 -5.69
N CYS A 231 12.62 9.08 -4.51
CA CYS A 231 13.14 9.69 -3.28
C CYS A 231 14.59 10.15 -3.46
N LEU A 232 15.45 9.29 -4.00
CA LEU A 232 16.87 9.60 -4.23
C LEU A 232 17.03 10.78 -5.20
N ILE A 233 16.32 10.77 -6.34
CA ILE A 233 16.36 11.86 -7.32
C ILE A 233 15.85 13.17 -6.70
N CYS A 234 14.75 13.14 -5.94
CA CYS A 234 14.23 14.33 -5.27
C CYS A 234 15.21 14.87 -4.23
N TYR A 235 15.86 13.99 -3.47
CA TYR A 235 16.86 14.38 -2.48
C TYR A 235 18.09 15.04 -3.11
N LEU A 236 18.59 14.48 -4.22
CA LEU A 236 19.75 15.02 -4.95
C LEU A 236 19.45 16.29 -5.75
N ALA A 237 18.28 16.35 -6.40
CA ALA A 237 17.92 17.45 -7.29
C ALA A 237 17.35 18.67 -6.56
N MET A 238 16.79 18.48 -5.36
CA MET A 238 16.11 19.54 -4.60
C MET A 238 16.53 19.52 -3.12
N PRO A 239 17.83 19.72 -2.79
CA PRO A 239 18.34 19.60 -1.43
C PRO A 239 17.74 20.64 -0.46
N THR A 240 17.26 21.78 -0.96
CA THR A 240 16.64 22.83 -0.13
C THR A 240 15.16 22.59 0.19
N ASN A 241 14.54 21.56 -0.39
CA ASN A 241 13.12 21.25 -0.21
C ASN A 241 12.93 19.87 0.43
N LEU A 242 11.90 19.75 1.26
CA LEU A 242 11.59 18.52 2.00
C LEU A 242 10.60 17.60 1.28
N ILE A 243 10.49 17.72 -0.05
CA ILE A 243 9.55 16.93 -0.87
C ILE A 243 9.81 15.42 -0.73
N PHE A 244 11.08 15.04 -0.61
CA PHE A 244 11.48 13.63 -0.47
C PHE A 244 10.81 12.96 0.75
N ILE A 245 10.55 13.72 1.83
CA ILE A 245 9.87 13.22 3.04
C ILE A 245 8.45 12.74 2.70
N GLY A 246 7.72 13.52 1.90
CA GLY A 246 6.36 13.15 1.48
C GLY A 246 6.33 11.86 0.69
N ILE A 247 7.33 11.63 -0.18
CA ILE A 247 7.47 10.39 -0.96
C ILE A 247 7.90 9.23 -0.05
N GLU A 248 8.80 9.47 0.90
CA GLU A 248 9.26 8.45 1.87
C GLU A 248 8.09 7.91 2.72
N PHE A 249 7.16 8.78 3.13
CA PHE A 249 5.95 8.36 3.84
C PHE A 249 5.09 7.38 3.02
N LEU A 250 5.11 7.49 1.69
CA LEU A 250 4.42 6.57 0.79
C LEU A 250 5.20 5.28 0.59
N LEU A 251 6.51 5.38 0.44
CA LEU A 251 7.41 4.24 0.23
C LEU A 251 7.19 3.17 1.32
N THR A 252 7.11 3.58 2.58
CA THR A 252 6.86 2.67 3.71
C THR A 252 5.55 1.90 3.54
N LYS A 253 4.47 2.59 3.15
CA LYS A 253 3.17 1.96 2.91
C LYS A 253 3.22 1.02 1.71
N LEU A 254 3.98 1.37 0.68
CA LEU A 254 4.19 0.55 -0.51
C LEU A 254 4.92 -0.76 -0.19
N TYR A 255 5.84 -0.79 0.77
CA TYR A 255 6.45 -2.06 1.22
C TYR A 255 5.41 -3.01 1.81
N VAL A 256 4.58 -2.51 2.72
CA VAL A 256 3.54 -3.32 3.39
C VAL A 256 2.49 -3.79 2.39
N VAL A 257 1.98 -2.89 1.53
CA VAL A 257 0.94 -3.22 0.55
C VAL A 257 1.43 -4.27 -0.45
N SER A 258 2.70 -4.17 -0.86
CA SER A 258 3.32 -5.11 -1.79
C SER A 258 3.36 -6.51 -1.18
N PHE A 259 3.81 -6.62 0.07
CA PHE A 259 3.91 -7.91 0.75
C PHE A 259 2.53 -8.53 1.01
N LEU A 260 1.58 -7.76 1.55
CA LEU A 260 0.23 -8.24 1.86
C LEU A 260 -0.52 -8.68 0.60
N SER A 261 -0.43 -7.91 -0.47
CA SER A 261 -1.03 -8.27 -1.76
C SER A 261 -0.44 -9.57 -2.33
N MET A 262 0.87 -9.76 -2.19
CA MET A 262 1.58 -10.97 -2.60
C MET A 262 1.15 -12.22 -1.78
N LEU A 263 0.75 -12.04 -0.52
CA LEU A 263 0.10 -13.10 0.27
C LEU A 263 -1.35 -13.34 -0.19
N ASN A 264 -2.10 -12.28 -0.45
CA ASN A 264 -3.52 -12.36 -0.83
C ASN A 264 -3.74 -12.88 -2.26
N ALA A 265 -2.76 -12.76 -3.14
CA ALA A 265 -2.85 -13.29 -4.50
C ALA A 265 -3.02 -14.82 -4.55
N ARG A 266 -2.64 -15.57 -3.49
CA ARG A 266 -2.62 -17.05 -3.50
C ARG A 266 -3.99 -17.70 -3.76
N LYS A 267 -5.10 -17.13 -3.28
CA LYS A 267 -6.46 -17.71 -3.36
C LYS A 267 -7.28 -17.21 -4.54
N ARG A 268 -7.10 -15.96 -5.00
CA ARG A 268 -7.67 -15.44 -6.25
C ARG A 268 -7.44 -16.37 -7.44
N ILE A 269 -6.37 -17.12 -7.34
CA ILE A 269 -5.87 -18.05 -8.32
C ILE A 269 -6.52 -19.45 -8.20
N SER A 270 -7.10 -19.82 -7.06
CA SER A 270 -7.79 -21.12 -6.88
C SER A 270 -9.25 -21.09 -7.37
N GLY A 271 -9.89 -19.92 -7.45
CA GLY A 271 -11.29 -19.78 -7.86
C GLY A 271 -11.54 -19.69 -9.37
N ASN A 272 -10.51 -19.43 -10.18
CA ASN A 272 -10.65 -19.23 -11.63
C ASN A 272 -10.37 -20.49 -12.48
N GLY A 273 -9.94 -21.59 -11.88
CA GLY A 273 -9.68 -22.86 -12.58
C GLY A 273 -10.93 -23.69 -12.89
N SER A 274 -12.10 -23.32 -12.35
CA SER A 274 -13.33 -24.12 -12.42
C SER A 274 -14.43 -23.52 -13.30
N ARG A 275 -14.17 -22.40 -14.00
CA ARG A 275 -15.18 -21.73 -14.86
C ARG A 275 -14.85 -21.78 -16.37
N GLY A 276 -13.83 -22.53 -16.77
CA GLY A 276 -13.34 -22.55 -18.16
C GLY A 276 -13.31 -23.92 -18.85
N ALA A 277 -13.86 -24.97 -18.23
CA ALA A 277 -13.85 -26.34 -18.79
C ALA A 277 -15.26 -26.90 -19.02
N GLU A 278 -16.19 -26.07 -19.50
CA GLU A 278 -17.35 -26.54 -20.27
C GLU A 278 -17.09 -26.20 -21.74
N THR A 279 -16.12 -26.88 -22.33
CA THR A 279 -16.02 -26.98 -23.78
C THR A 279 -17.05 -28.01 -24.21
N THR A 280 -18.07 -27.53 -24.90
CA THR A 280 -19.11 -28.26 -25.62
C THR A 280 -18.54 -29.44 -26.42
N SER A 281 -18.51 -30.63 -25.81
CA SER A 281 -18.64 -31.90 -26.55
C SER A 281 -20.13 -32.22 -26.63
N SER A 282 -20.79 -31.73 -27.67
CA SER A 282 -22.12 -32.21 -28.04
C SER A 282 -21.95 -33.32 -29.08
N ASN A 283 -21.79 -34.55 -28.61
CA ASN A 283 -22.08 -35.73 -29.41
C ASN A 283 -23.56 -36.07 -29.22
N HIS A 284 -24.23 -36.33 -30.34
CA HIS A 284 -25.56 -36.91 -30.45
C HIS A 284 -25.86 -37.97 -29.39
N HIS A 285 -26.95 -37.80 -28.63
CA HIS A 285 -27.92 -38.88 -28.43
C HIS A 285 -29.28 -38.34 -27.98
N THR A 286 -30.28 -39.06 -28.46
CA THR A 286 -31.72 -38.87 -28.42
C THR A 286 -32.35 -38.75 -27.02
N THR A 287 -33.40 -37.94 -26.97
CA THR A 287 -34.28 -37.60 -25.84
C THR A 287 -35.11 -38.78 -25.33
N SER A 288 -35.17 -38.94 -24.00
CA SER A 288 -36.39 -39.36 -23.28
C SER A 288 -36.38 -38.92 -21.81
N HIS A 289 -37.43 -38.18 -21.43
CA HIS A 289 -38.02 -37.88 -20.13
C HIS A 289 -37.31 -38.24 -18.80
N SER A 290 -37.13 -37.26 -17.91
CA SER A 290 -38.07 -36.96 -16.79
C SER A 290 -37.52 -35.89 -15.83
N ASN A 291 -38.42 -35.04 -15.34
CA ASN A 291 -38.20 -33.93 -14.42
C ASN A 291 -37.86 -34.39 -12.99
N ASN A 292 -36.85 -33.77 -12.37
CA ASN A 292 -37.01 -32.96 -11.14
C ASN A 292 -35.64 -32.58 -10.56
N GLN A 293 -35.31 -31.28 -10.56
CA GLN A 293 -34.79 -30.60 -9.36
C GLN A 293 -34.68 -29.09 -9.60
N ARG A 294 -35.34 -28.32 -8.72
CA ARG A 294 -35.30 -26.85 -8.67
C ARG A 294 -33.90 -26.39 -8.27
N VAL A 295 -33.24 -25.63 -9.13
CA VAL A 295 -32.09 -24.80 -8.77
C VAL A 295 -32.43 -23.35 -9.10
N LEU A 296 -32.45 -22.49 -8.08
CA LEU A 296 -32.57 -21.05 -8.20
C LEU A 296 -31.36 -20.49 -8.98
N ARG A 297 -31.55 -20.16 -10.25
CA ARG A 297 -30.59 -19.37 -11.04
C ARG A 297 -30.83 -17.88 -10.77
N ILE A 298 -29.90 -17.25 -10.07
CA ILE A 298 -29.77 -15.78 -10.07
C ILE A 298 -29.09 -15.40 -11.38
N THR A 299 -29.86 -14.85 -12.31
CA THR A 299 -29.36 -14.35 -13.60
C THR A 299 -28.64 -13.02 -13.38
N THR A 300 -27.32 -12.99 -13.58
CA THR A 300 -26.58 -11.74 -13.77
C THR A 300 -26.80 -11.30 -15.22
N VAL A 301 -27.39 -10.12 -15.41
CA VAL A 301 -27.55 -9.50 -16.74
C VAL A 301 -26.19 -9.00 -17.21
N ASN A 302 -25.68 -9.57 -18.31
CA ASN A 302 -24.52 -9.04 -19.02
C ASN A 302 -24.99 -7.91 -19.93
N ALA A 303 -24.37 -6.74 -19.79
CA ALA A 303 -24.54 -5.61 -20.70
C ALA A 303 -23.94 -5.96 -22.08
N VAL A 304 -24.78 -5.88 -23.11
CA VAL A 304 -24.37 -5.91 -24.52
C VAL A 304 -23.89 -4.52 -24.90
N SER A 305 -22.69 -4.47 -25.47
CA SER A 305 -22.11 -3.31 -26.12
C SER A 305 -22.82 -3.05 -27.44
N GLU A 306 -23.49 -1.91 -27.58
CA GLU A 306 -23.93 -1.39 -28.88
C GLU A 306 -23.19 -0.11 -29.23
N ASN A 307 -22.55 -0.20 -30.38
CA ASN A 307 -21.79 0.79 -31.11
C ASN A 307 -22.75 1.73 -31.84
N GLY A 308 -22.53 3.04 -31.84
CA GLY A 308 -23.23 3.91 -32.82
C GLY A 308 -23.52 5.35 -32.39
N GLN A 309 -22.60 6.24 -32.77
CA GLN A 309 -22.83 7.60 -33.30
C GLN A 309 -23.81 8.53 -32.57
N GLY A 310 -23.22 9.53 -31.90
CA GLY A 310 -23.93 10.63 -31.27
C GLY A 310 -24.57 11.62 -32.24
N LYS A 311 -25.73 12.14 -31.83
CA LYS A 311 -26.28 13.41 -32.28
C LYS A 311 -26.76 14.19 -31.05
N GLN A 312 -26.29 15.42 -30.92
CA GLN A 312 -26.53 16.34 -29.81
C GLN A 312 -27.98 16.82 -29.75
N SER A 313 -28.53 17.01 -28.55
CA SER A 313 -29.51 18.05 -28.26
C SER A 313 -29.37 18.57 -26.82
N PHE A 314 -29.33 19.91 -26.71
CA PHE A 314 -29.20 20.72 -25.51
C PHE A 314 -30.58 20.88 -24.84
N ILE A 315 -30.64 20.97 -23.50
CA ILE A 315 -31.85 21.40 -22.75
C ILE A 315 -31.45 22.58 -21.83
N PRO A 316 -32.18 23.70 -21.82
CA PRO A 316 -31.81 24.90 -21.07
C PRO A 316 -32.39 24.95 -19.63
N LEU A 317 -31.80 25.81 -18.81
CA LEU A 317 -32.10 26.09 -17.39
C LEU A 317 -33.06 27.28 -17.23
N THR A 318 -34.19 27.12 -16.52
CA THR A 318 -34.94 28.09 -15.67
C THR A 318 -36.21 27.37 -15.16
N GLU A 319 -36.81 27.49 -13.96
CA GLU A 319 -36.98 28.56 -12.97
C GLU A 319 -37.22 28.02 -11.53
N MET A 320 -37.14 28.97 -10.58
CA MET A 320 -37.32 28.97 -9.13
C MET A 320 -38.64 28.42 -8.55
N GLY A 321 -38.56 27.93 -7.30
CA GLY A 321 -39.68 27.89 -6.34
C GLY A 321 -39.37 27.13 -5.04
N THR A 322 -39.19 27.85 -3.92
CA THR A 322 -39.14 27.32 -2.53
C THR A 322 -40.48 27.57 -1.80
N PRO A 323 -40.71 27.09 -0.57
CA PRO A 323 -41.11 25.74 -0.16
C PRO A 323 -42.50 25.73 0.53
N SER A 324 -43.17 24.59 0.65
CA SER A 324 -44.28 24.43 1.63
C SER A 324 -44.19 23.11 2.38
N ALA A 325 -44.42 23.21 3.68
CA ALA A 325 -44.36 22.15 4.68
C ALA A 325 -45.46 21.10 4.49
N GLU A 326 -45.17 19.85 4.84
CA GLU A 326 -46.15 18.99 5.49
C GLU A 326 -45.49 17.84 6.28
N GLU A 327 -46.08 17.60 7.45
CA GLU A 327 -45.67 16.69 8.53
C GLU A 327 -45.93 15.22 8.17
N GLY A 328 -45.15 14.29 8.74
CA GLY A 328 -45.30 12.87 8.40
C GLY A 328 -44.62 11.84 9.32
N LYS A 329 -44.72 12.04 10.64
CA LYS A 329 -44.85 11.01 11.71
C LYS A 329 -44.17 9.63 11.50
N TRP A 330 -43.07 9.41 12.23
CA TRP A 330 -42.44 8.10 12.47
C TRP A 330 -43.35 7.19 13.32
N ARG A 331 -43.50 5.91 12.93
CA ARG A 331 -44.05 4.83 13.77
C ARG A 331 -43.12 3.62 13.79
N HIS A 332 -42.64 3.29 14.99
CA HIS A 332 -42.12 1.97 15.37
C HIS A 332 -43.30 1.03 15.70
N PRO A 333 -43.22 -0.28 15.41
CA PRO A 333 -44.14 -1.27 15.96
C PRO A 333 -43.66 -1.85 17.30
N ASP A 334 -44.62 -1.93 18.22
CA ASP A 334 -44.54 -2.24 19.64
C ASP A 334 -44.17 -3.68 20.01
N ALA A 335 -43.76 -3.78 21.28
CA ALA A 335 -43.59 -4.97 22.08
C ALA A 335 -44.93 -5.53 22.63
N GLU A 336 -44.83 -6.76 23.14
CA GLU A 336 -45.65 -7.41 24.18
C GLU A 336 -47.01 -8.06 23.82
N ARG A 337 -46.98 -9.40 23.92
CA ARG A 337 -47.96 -10.31 24.59
C ARG A 337 -47.20 -11.64 24.76
N GLY A 338 -47.07 -12.31 25.90
CA GLY A 338 -47.77 -12.30 27.17
C GLY A 338 -47.98 -13.76 27.60
N LEU A 339 -47.13 -14.23 28.53
CA LEU A 339 -47.33 -15.23 29.61
C LEU A 339 -48.04 -16.60 29.39
N GLY A 340 -47.41 -17.63 29.98
CA GLY A 340 -47.97 -18.93 30.43
C GLY A 340 -47.10 -20.11 29.93
N GLY A 341 -46.58 -21.05 30.71
CA GLY A 341 -46.73 -21.47 32.10
C GLY A 341 -46.47 -22.99 32.17
N TYR A 342 -45.84 -23.45 33.26
CA TYR A 342 -45.79 -24.84 33.80
C TYR A 342 -44.92 -25.95 33.16
N MET A 343 -43.99 -26.42 34.01
CA MET A 343 -43.60 -27.80 34.34
C MET A 343 -43.67 -28.91 33.27
N ALA A 344 -42.52 -29.51 32.96
CA ALA A 344 -42.17 -30.90 33.26
C ALA A 344 -40.67 -31.13 32.99
#